data_AF-A0A2U3PUJ4-F1
#
_entry.id   AF-A0A2U3PUJ4-F1
#
_cell.length_a   1.000
_cell.length_b   1.000
_cell.length_c   1.000
_cell.angle_alpha   90.00
_cell.angle_beta   90.00
_cell.angle_gamma   90.00
#
_symmetry.space_group_name_H-M   'P 1'
#
loop_
_entity.id
_entity.type
_entity.pdbx_description
1 polymer ?
#
loop_
_entity_poly.entity_id
_entity_poly.type
_entity_poly.pdbx_seq_one_letter_code
_entity_poly.pdbx_strand_id
1 'polypeptide(L)'
;MISETNIFPISNLNELSTTYRSYRVRGLNSSSIDYHKNRSHIVGRLSRLLKQPVEMFEEDDELRLGVPADADPIPDSLIVTRASVRFDELSGTRVLDYGARTPSTDRLCTRFIDFMVQAPLRSRYSLWQPGAGSAYYEKSPIGGDGPIGRHEGFSVRAMITADGGIGLCVDSRSCFIERRPLRHMTRNDFRRIRGRHADLSHGPRMVRHRIVRAA
;
A
#
# COMPACT_ATOMS: atom_id res chain seq x y z
N MET A 1 34.54 3.40 -4.11
CA MET A 1 33.46 3.58 -5.09
C MET A 1 32.18 3.85 -4.32
N ILE A 2 31.58 5.03 -4.50
CA ILE A 2 30.25 5.32 -3.93
C ILE A 2 29.25 4.68 -4.89
N SER A 3 28.62 3.58 -4.48
CA SER A 3 27.49 3.03 -5.23
C SER A 3 26.32 3.98 -5.02
N GLU A 4 25.80 4.57 -6.10
CA GLU A 4 24.53 5.27 -6.03
C GLU A 4 23.47 4.25 -5.58
N THR A 5 22.70 4.61 -4.55
CA THR A 5 21.55 3.85 -4.06
C THR A 5 20.30 4.64 -4.35
N ASN A 6 19.20 3.93 -4.62
CA ASN A 6 17.89 4.55 -4.80
C ASN A 6 17.11 4.69 -3.49
N ILE A 7 17.82 4.64 -2.36
CA ILE A 7 17.29 4.79 -1.00
C ILE A 7 17.71 6.15 -0.45
N PHE A 8 16.74 6.98 -0.14
CA PHE A 8 16.94 8.33 0.37
C PHE A 8 16.63 8.36 1.87
N PRO A 9 17.62 8.54 2.77
CA PRO A 9 17.39 8.55 4.21
C PRO A 9 16.45 9.68 4.64
N ILE A 10 15.60 9.40 5.63
CA ILE A 10 14.79 10.42 6.30
C ILE A 10 15.62 10.95 7.47
N SER A 11 16.12 12.19 7.36
CA SER A 11 17.06 12.76 8.33
C SER A 11 16.41 13.22 9.63
N ASN A 12 15.10 13.45 9.64
CA ASN A 12 14.36 14.02 10.77
C ASN A 12 13.35 13.03 11.39
N LEU A 13 13.72 11.74 11.49
CA LEU A 13 12.84 10.71 12.08
C LEU A 13 12.46 11.01 13.54
N ASN A 14 13.33 11.68 14.29
CA ASN A 14 13.09 12.11 15.67
C ASN A 14 12.01 13.20 15.80
N GLU A 15 11.63 13.87 14.71
CA GLU A 15 10.53 14.84 14.69
C GLU A 15 9.19 14.17 14.38
N LEU A 16 9.20 12.90 14.00
CA LEU A 16 8.01 12.14 13.65
C LEU A 16 7.56 11.30 14.84
N SER A 17 6.26 11.28 15.09
CA SER A 17 5.63 10.32 15.99
C SER A 17 4.20 10.04 15.55
N THR A 18 3.64 8.91 15.98
CA THR A 18 2.24 8.59 15.72
C THR A 18 1.63 7.84 16.89
N THR A 19 0.42 8.22 17.28
CA THR A 19 -0.34 7.48 18.30
C THR A 19 -1.11 6.32 17.67
N TYR A 20 -1.04 5.15 18.28
CA TYR A 20 -1.73 3.94 17.81
C TYR A 20 -2.40 3.19 18.96
N ARG A 21 -3.47 2.45 18.64
CA ARG A 21 -4.07 1.40 19.46
C ARG A 21 -3.46 0.06 19.08
N SER A 22 -3.33 -0.82 20.06
CA SER A 22 -2.81 -2.17 19.88
C SER A 22 -3.86 -3.21 20.22
N TYR A 23 -3.93 -4.26 19.42
CA TYR A 23 -4.81 -5.41 19.65
C TYR A 23 -3.97 -6.68 19.77
N ARG A 24 -4.27 -7.53 20.75
CA ARG A 24 -3.74 -8.89 20.80
C ARG A 24 -4.43 -9.72 19.71
N VAL A 25 -3.62 -10.43 18.91
CA VAL A 25 -4.11 -11.27 17.81
C VAL A 25 -4.15 -12.73 18.26
N ARG A 26 -5.35 -13.32 18.29
CA ARG A 26 -5.55 -14.74 18.67
C ARG A 26 -6.08 -15.56 17.51
N GLY A 27 -5.78 -16.86 17.49
CA GLY A 27 -6.26 -17.80 16.47
C GLY A 27 -5.39 -17.85 15.21
N LEU A 28 -4.23 -17.21 15.21
CA LEU A 28 -3.23 -17.32 14.15
C LEU A 28 -2.03 -18.14 14.64
N ASN A 29 -1.80 -19.31 14.04
CA ASN A 29 -0.72 -20.23 14.42
C ASN A 29 0.51 -20.03 13.52
N SER A 30 1.66 -19.69 14.10
CA SER A 30 2.94 -19.47 13.39
C SER A 30 3.46 -20.71 12.65
N SER A 31 3.11 -21.91 13.11
CA SER A 31 3.49 -23.18 12.46
C SER A 31 2.59 -23.56 11.28
N SER A 32 1.53 -22.80 11.02
CA SER A 32 0.62 -23.08 9.89
C SER A 32 1.23 -22.66 8.55
N ILE A 33 1.09 -23.50 7.52
CA ILE A 33 1.47 -23.18 6.14
C ILE A 33 0.77 -21.91 5.60
N ASP A 34 -0.40 -21.58 6.15
CA ASP A 34 -1.19 -20.41 5.75
C ASP A 34 -0.87 -19.16 6.61
N TYR A 35 0.06 -19.22 7.57
CA TYR A 35 0.34 -18.14 8.53
C TYR A 35 0.65 -16.79 7.86
N HIS A 36 1.68 -16.73 7.02
CA HIS A 36 2.09 -15.48 6.37
C HIS A 36 1.04 -14.95 5.39
N LYS A 37 0.34 -15.86 4.70
CA LYS A 37 -0.76 -15.53 3.78
C LYS A 37 -1.92 -14.91 4.55
N ASN A 38 -2.33 -15.51 5.67
CA ASN A 38 -3.40 -15.02 6.52
C ASN A 38 -3.03 -13.69 7.18
N ARG A 39 -1.80 -13.53 7.68
CA ARG A 39 -1.28 -12.23 8.17
C ARG A 39 -1.40 -11.14 7.12
N SER A 40 -0.89 -11.39 5.92
CA SER A 40 -0.96 -10.44 4.79
C SER A 40 -2.40 -10.13 4.39
N HIS A 41 -3.28 -11.14 4.39
CA HIS A 41 -4.70 -10.97 4.09
C HIS A 41 -5.40 -10.08 5.12
N ILE A 42 -5.15 -10.28 6.42
CA ILE A 42 -5.74 -9.49 7.50
C ILE A 42 -5.27 -8.04 7.40
N VAL A 43 -3.96 -7.81 7.35
CA VAL A 43 -3.37 -6.47 7.21
C VAL A 43 -3.94 -5.76 5.98
N GLY A 44 -3.96 -6.42 4.82
CA GLY A 44 -4.50 -5.86 3.60
C GLY A 44 -6.02 -5.64 3.61
N ARG A 45 -6.79 -6.45 4.35
CA ARG A 45 -8.24 -6.27 4.52
C ARG A 45 -8.54 -5.09 5.44
N LEU A 46 -7.92 -5.03 6.61
CA LEU A 46 -8.12 -3.96 7.59
C LEU A 46 -7.61 -2.62 7.08
N SER A 47 -6.43 -2.58 6.44
CA SER A 47 -5.91 -1.35 5.84
C SER A 47 -6.88 -0.76 4.79
N ARG A 48 -7.56 -1.61 4.01
CA ARG A 48 -8.55 -1.17 3.02
C ARG A 48 -9.87 -0.75 3.65
N LEU A 49 -10.31 -1.47 4.68
CA LEU A 49 -11.53 -1.17 5.43
C LEU A 49 -11.43 0.20 6.08
N LEU A 50 -10.33 0.44 6.80
CA LEU A 50 -10.09 1.67 7.55
C LEU A 50 -9.53 2.81 6.69
N LYS A 51 -8.97 2.49 5.51
CA LYS A 51 -8.17 3.41 4.68
C LYS A 51 -6.97 4.02 5.41
N GLN A 52 -6.47 3.32 6.42
CA GLN A 52 -5.40 3.73 7.33
C GLN A 52 -4.30 2.65 7.38
N PRO A 53 -3.07 2.98 7.81
CA PRO A 53 -2.04 1.98 7.98
C PRO A 53 -2.47 0.98 9.07
N VAL A 54 -2.32 -0.29 8.78
CA VAL A 54 -2.47 -1.38 9.75
C VAL A 54 -1.26 -2.29 9.56
N GLU A 55 -0.66 -2.76 10.65
CA GLU A 55 0.44 -3.72 10.59
C GLU A 55 0.38 -4.68 11.78
N MET A 56 0.84 -5.91 11.56
CA MET A 56 1.07 -6.85 12.66
C MET A 56 2.54 -6.84 13.06
N PHE A 57 2.82 -6.93 14.35
CA PHE A 57 4.17 -6.95 14.89
C PHE A 57 4.23 -7.85 16.14
N GLU A 58 5.44 -8.27 16.50
CA GLU A 58 5.66 -9.13 17.67
C GLU A 58 6.22 -8.29 18.81
N GLU A 59 5.66 -8.43 20.00
CA GLU A 59 6.09 -7.72 21.20
C GLU A 59 5.77 -8.56 22.42
N ASP A 60 6.76 -8.75 23.31
CA ASP A 60 6.67 -9.64 24.47
C ASP A 60 6.25 -11.08 24.09
N ASP A 61 6.80 -11.60 22.99
CA ASP A 61 6.45 -12.90 22.38
C ASP A 61 4.98 -13.07 21.98
N GLU A 62 4.22 -11.96 21.94
CA GLU A 62 2.82 -11.94 21.48
C GLU A 62 2.69 -11.25 20.12
N LEU A 63 1.90 -11.85 19.23
CA LEU A 63 1.50 -11.19 17.99
C LEU A 63 0.45 -10.11 18.28
N ARG A 64 0.78 -8.87 17.94
CA ARG A 64 -0.08 -7.69 18.08
C ARG A 64 -0.40 -7.08 16.73
N LEU A 65 -1.48 -6.31 16.69
CA LEU A 65 -1.91 -5.50 15.55
C LEU A 65 -1.89 -4.03 15.96
N GLY A 66 -1.18 -3.20 15.21
CA GLY A 66 -1.14 -1.74 15.39
C GLY A 66 -2.08 -1.04 14.41
N VAL A 67 -2.90 -0.14 14.93
CA VAL A 67 -3.87 0.67 14.16
C VAL A 67 -3.80 2.11 14.67
N PRO A 68 -3.82 3.17 13.83
CA PRO A 68 -3.88 4.55 14.29
C PRO A 68 -4.95 4.78 15.34
N ALA A 69 -4.63 5.62 16.33
CA ALA A 69 -5.53 5.88 17.46
C ALA A 69 -6.84 6.54 17.01
N ASP A 70 -6.80 7.31 15.92
CA ASP A 70 -7.93 8.03 15.31
C ASP A 70 -8.69 7.20 14.26
N ALA A 71 -8.29 5.95 14.00
CA ALA A 71 -9.01 5.10 13.06
C ALA A 71 -10.38 4.63 13.60
N ASP A 72 -11.29 4.27 12.70
CA ASP A 72 -12.52 3.59 13.09
C ASP A 72 -12.23 2.26 13.82
N PRO A 73 -13.11 1.78 14.72
CA PRO A 73 -12.97 0.48 15.35
C PRO A 73 -12.86 -0.66 14.33
N ILE A 74 -12.04 -1.67 14.62
CA ILE A 74 -11.94 -2.89 13.81
C ILE A 74 -13.00 -3.91 14.23
N PRO A 75 -13.38 -4.86 13.35
CA PRO A 75 -14.21 -6.00 13.74
C PRO A 75 -13.51 -6.85 14.80
N ASP A 76 -14.27 -7.37 15.78
CA ASP A 76 -13.75 -8.25 16.85
C ASP A 76 -13.08 -9.53 16.31
N SER A 77 -13.49 -9.98 15.12
CA SER A 77 -12.91 -11.16 14.48
C SER A 77 -12.98 -11.12 12.96
N LEU A 78 -12.11 -11.92 12.34
CA LEU A 78 -12.06 -12.15 10.89
C LEU A 78 -11.86 -13.63 10.59
N ILE A 79 -12.69 -14.16 9.69
CA ILE A 79 -12.46 -15.48 9.09
C ILE A 79 -11.40 -15.35 8.00
N VAL A 80 -10.39 -16.20 8.08
CA VAL A 80 -9.30 -16.30 7.10
C VAL A 80 -9.19 -17.75 6.61
N THR A 81 -8.18 -18.06 5.79
CA THR A 81 -8.03 -19.43 5.26
C THR A 81 -7.79 -20.40 6.42
N ARG A 82 -8.76 -21.30 6.66
CA ARG A 82 -8.69 -22.37 7.67
C ARG A 82 -8.49 -21.89 9.12
N ALA A 83 -8.83 -20.64 9.43
CA ALA A 83 -8.75 -20.11 10.79
C ALA A 83 -9.76 -18.99 11.02
N SER A 84 -10.10 -18.77 12.29
CA SER A 84 -10.81 -17.59 12.76
C SER A 84 -9.86 -16.80 13.66
N VAL A 85 -9.65 -15.53 13.34
CA VAL A 85 -8.75 -14.65 14.07
C VAL A 85 -9.57 -13.67 14.90
N ARG A 86 -9.25 -13.55 16.18
CA ARG A 86 -9.89 -12.62 17.13
C ARG A 86 -8.92 -11.51 17.51
N PHE A 87 -9.45 -10.30 17.66
CA PHE A 87 -8.72 -9.12 18.08
C PHE A 87 -9.23 -8.66 19.44
N ASP A 88 -8.37 -8.73 20.45
CA ASP A 88 -8.68 -8.22 21.79
C ASP A 88 -7.95 -6.89 21.97
N GLU A 89 -8.67 -5.77 22.09
CA GLU A 89 -8.06 -4.44 22.29
C GLU A 89 -7.28 -4.40 23.61
N LEU A 90 -6.05 -3.90 23.55
CA LEU A 90 -5.25 -3.64 24.74
C LEU A 90 -5.54 -2.22 25.22
N SER A 91 -5.63 -2.03 26.54
CA SER A 91 -6.03 -0.75 27.13
C SER A 91 -5.03 0.36 26.82
N GLY A 92 -5.55 1.52 26.40
CA GLY A 92 -4.78 2.74 26.19
C GLY A 92 -4.29 2.93 24.76
N THR A 93 -3.69 4.10 24.51
CA THR A 93 -2.99 4.40 23.27
C THR A 93 -1.49 4.42 23.53
N ARG A 94 -0.71 4.16 22.49
CA ARG A 94 0.75 4.12 22.56
C ARG A 94 1.33 5.07 21.53
N VAL A 95 2.51 5.61 21.83
CA VAL A 95 3.25 6.48 20.92
C VAL A 95 4.30 5.66 20.20
N LEU A 96 4.27 5.70 18.87
CA LEU A 96 5.31 5.20 17.99
C LEU A 96 6.28 6.35 17.69
N ASP A 97 7.46 6.31 18.28
CA ASP A 97 8.56 7.24 18.01
C ASP A 97 9.46 6.64 16.93
N TYR A 98 9.63 7.35 15.80
CA TYR A 98 10.40 6.85 14.66
C TYR A 98 11.93 7.02 14.84
N GLY A 99 12.36 7.81 15.83
CA GLY A 99 13.74 7.94 16.26
C GLY A 99 14.14 6.89 17.31
N ALA A 100 13.20 6.43 18.14
CA ALA A 100 13.44 5.44 19.20
C ALA A 100 12.92 4.03 18.84
N ARG A 101 13.33 3.52 17.67
CA ARG A 101 12.82 2.25 17.12
C ARG A 101 13.48 1.02 17.72
N THR A 102 12.73 -0.08 17.64
CA THR A 102 13.18 -1.43 18.00
C THR A 102 12.92 -2.37 16.81
N PRO A 103 13.63 -3.51 16.71
CA PRO A 103 13.36 -4.50 15.66
C PRO A 103 11.90 -4.98 15.63
N SER A 104 11.23 -5.01 16.78
CA SER A 104 9.80 -5.33 16.90
C SER A 104 8.89 -4.27 16.27
N THR A 105 9.27 -3.00 16.32
CA THR A 105 8.44 -1.87 15.86
C THR A 105 8.80 -1.39 14.45
N ASP A 106 9.91 -1.86 13.86
CA ASP A 106 10.37 -1.47 12.53
C ASP A 106 9.32 -1.62 11.44
N ARG A 107 8.64 -2.77 11.39
CA ARG A 107 7.58 -3.02 10.39
C ARG A 107 6.43 -2.04 10.53
N LEU A 108 6.03 -1.76 11.77
CA LEU A 108 4.97 -0.80 12.07
C LEU A 108 5.39 0.62 11.63
N CYS A 109 6.63 1.02 11.94
CA CYS A 109 7.20 2.29 11.51
C CYS A 109 7.21 2.44 9.98
N THR A 110 7.76 1.47 9.26
CA THR A 110 7.82 1.52 7.79
C THR A 110 6.42 1.56 7.18
N ARG A 111 5.47 0.81 7.74
CA ARG A 111 4.08 0.77 7.25
C ARG A 111 3.38 2.11 7.43
N PHE A 112 3.60 2.78 8.56
CA PHE A 112 2.99 4.08 8.83
C PHE A 112 3.61 5.15 7.91
N ILE A 113 4.94 5.15 7.73
CA ILE A 113 5.62 6.05 6.79
C ILE A 113 5.12 5.83 5.36
N ASP A 114 4.96 4.57 4.92
CA ASP A 114 4.38 4.25 3.62
C ASP A 114 3.02 4.93 3.39
N PHE A 115 2.17 4.99 4.41
CA PHE A 115 0.88 5.69 4.33
C PHE A 115 1.03 7.20 4.37
N MET A 116 1.91 7.74 5.22
CA MET A 116 2.16 9.17 5.32
C MET A 116 2.66 9.75 3.99
N VAL A 117 3.54 9.03 3.27
CA VAL A 117 4.06 9.46 1.96
C VAL A 117 3.00 9.34 0.86
N GLN A 118 2.06 8.39 0.95
CA GLN A 118 1.03 8.22 -0.08
C GLN A 118 0.07 9.41 -0.18
N ALA A 119 -0.26 10.07 0.94
CA ALA A 119 -1.20 11.19 0.96
C ALA A 119 -0.76 12.37 0.06
N PRO A 120 0.44 12.96 0.23
CA PRO A 120 0.90 14.04 -0.63
C PRO A 120 1.06 13.58 -2.09
N LEU A 121 1.52 12.35 -2.35
CA LEU A 121 1.63 11.83 -3.72
C LEU A 121 0.27 11.69 -4.42
N ARG A 122 -0.77 11.24 -3.71
CA ARG A 122 -2.14 11.17 -4.25
C ARG A 122 -2.76 12.53 -4.50
N SER A 123 -2.33 13.57 -3.77
CA SER A 123 -2.80 14.94 -3.97
C SER A 123 -2.20 15.62 -5.21
N ARG A 124 -1.09 15.10 -5.75
CA ARG A 124 -0.44 15.67 -6.94
C ARG A 124 -1.26 15.41 -8.20
N TYR A 125 -1.75 16.49 -8.81
CA TYR A 125 -2.57 16.42 -10.00
C TYR A 125 -1.84 15.86 -11.23
N SER A 126 -0.52 16.03 -11.34
CA SER A 126 0.23 15.48 -12.49
C SER A 126 0.34 13.95 -12.45
N LEU A 127 0.17 13.35 -11.26
CA LEU A 127 0.32 11.93 -11.03
C LEU A 127 -1.02 11.19 -11.06
N TRP A 128 -0.97 9.94 -11.46
CA TRP A 128 -2.05 8.98 -11.28
C TRP A 128 -1.50 7.64 -10.77
N GLN A 129 -2.34 6.89 -10.08
CA GLN A 129 -1.98 5.61 -9.49
C GLN A 129 -3.04 4.57 -9.91
N PRO A 130 -2.69 3.49 -10.62
CA PRO A 130 -3.67 2.51 -11.10
C PRO A 130 -4.46 1.80 -9.98
N GLY A 131 -3.86 1.71 -8.79
CA GLY A 131 -4.47 1.11 -7.61
C GLY A 131 -3.61 1.33 -6.37
N ALA A 132 -4.20 1.16 -5.18
CA ALA A 132 -3.47 1.33 -3.92
C ALA A 132 -2.23 0.43 -3.87
N GLY A 133 -1.09 0.99 -3.47
CA GLY A 133 0.21 0.29 -3.43
C GLY A 133 0.88 0.09 -4.80
N SER A 134 0.26 0.51 -5.90
CA SER A 134 0.92 0.53 -7.22
C SER A 134 1.85 1.75 -7.34
N ALA A 135 2.72 1.72 -8.35
CA ALA A 135 3.51 2.88 -8.73
C ALA A 135 2.62 4.08 -9.13
N TYR A 136 3.18 5.27 -8.96
CA TYR A 136 2.63 6.52 -9.46
C TYR A 136 3.22 6.77 -10.84
N TYR A 137 2.42 7.26 -11.77
CA TYR A 137 2.83 7.58 -13.13
C TYR A 137 2.42 9.00 -13.48
N GLU A 138 3.18 9.67 -14.32
CA GLU A 138 2.80 10.93 -14.93
C GLU A 138 1.60 10.72 -15.86
N LYS A 139 0.66 11.66 -15.81
CA LYS A 139 -0.52 11.64 -16.70
C LYS A 139 -0.15 11.95 -18.15
N SER A 140 0.88 12.75 -18.35
CA SER A 140 1.40 13.07 -19.67
C SER A 140 2.37 11.97 -20.13
N PRO A 141 2.14 11.32 -21.28
CA PRO A 141 3.08 10.36 -21.82
C PRO A 141 4.35 11.07 -22.34
N ILE A 142 5.48 10.38 -22.26
CA ILE A 142 6.73 10.79 -22.90
C ILE A 142 6.77 10.25 -24.34
N GLY A 143 6.99 11.18 -25.28
CA GLY A 143 7.23 10.89 -26.69
C GLY A 143 5.98 10.64 -27.55
N GLY A 144 6.10 11.05 -28.82
CA GLY A 144 5.35 10.61 -30.02
C GLY A 144 3.85 10.89 -30.11
N ASP A 145 3.35 10.96 -31.35
CA ASP A 145 1.91 10.93 -31.72
C ASP A 145 1.40 9.51 -32.00
N GLY A 146 2.19 8.50 -31.61
CA GLY A 146 1.86 7.09 -31.83
C GLY A 146 0.62 6.63 -31.04
N PRO A 147 0.05 5.47 -31.42
CA PRO A 147 -1.15 4.93 -30.78
C PRO A 147 -0.93 4.48 -29.33
N ILE A 148 0.33 4.36 -28.88
CA ILE A 148 0.71 3.95 -27.52
C ILE A 148 1.54 5.07 -26.89
N GLY A 149 1.10 5.57 -25.73
CA GLY A 149 1.87 6.49 -24.89
C GLY A 149 2.66 5.73 -23.82
N ARG A 150 3.94 6.05 -23.66
CA ARG A 150 4.75 5.61 -22.52
C ARG A 150 4.60 6.63 -21.39
N HIS A 151 4.15 6.21 -20.23
CA HIS A 151 4.06 7.04 -19.03
C HIS A 151 5.17 6.66 -18.07
N GLU A 152 6.01 7.62 -17.73
CA GLU A 152 7.04 7.42 -16.71
C GLU A 152 6.47 7.60 -15.31
N GLY A 153 7.13 7.01 -14.34
CA GLY A 153 6.62 6.95 -12.98
C GLY A 153 7.64 6.37 -12.02
N PHE A 154 7.18 6.13 -10.81
CA PHE A 154 8.00 5.60 -9.74
C PHE A 154 7.15 4.90 -8.69
N SER A 155 7.73 3.92 -8.01
CA SER A 155 7.20 3.38 -6.76
C SER A 155 8.04 3.88 -5.60
N VAL A 156 7.38 4.32 -4.52
CA VAL A 156 8.05 4.70 -3.26
C VAL A 156 7.65 3.70 -2.19
N ARG A 157 8.63 3.24 -1.39
CA ARG A 157 8.41 2.46 -0.17
C ARG A 157 9.39 2.88 0.92
N ALA A 158 8.95 2.91 2.17
CA ALA A 158 9.80 3.02 3.33
C ALA A 158 10.53 1.70 3.57
N MET A 159 11.82 1.77 3.90
CA MET A 159 12.61 0.60 4.27
C MET A 159 13.69 0.94 5.28
N ILE A 160 14.15 -0.07 6.00
CA ILE A 160 15.28 0.06 6.92
C ILE A 160 16.56 0.21 6.08
N THR A 161 17.36 1.22 6.40
CA THR A 161 18.66 1.49 5.76
C THR A 161 19.76 0.63 6.38
N ALA A 162 20.91 0.51 5.70
CA ALA A 162 22.01 -0.32 6.17
C ALA A 162 22.64 0.16 7.50
N ASP A 163 22.52 1.47 7.79
CA ASP A 163 22.92 2.11 9.05
C ASP A 163 21.84 1.98 10.14
N GLY A 164 20.76 1.25 9.88
CA GLY A 164 19.67 1.02 10.82
C GLY A 164 18.63 2.13 10.87
N GLY A 165 18.74 3.20 10.06
CA GLY A 165 17.73 4.25 9.90
C GLY A 165 16.48 3.82 9.10
N ILE A 166 15.66 4.79 8.69
CA ILE A 166 14.60 4.59 7.68
C ILE A 166 14.89 5.49 6.49
N GLY A 167 14.76 4.93 5.30
CA GLY A 167 14.82 5.66 4.04
C GLY A 167 13.62 5.37 3.15
N LEU A 168 13.43 6.23 2.16
CA LEU A 168 12.48 6.04 1.07
C LEU A 168 13.22 5.44 -0.13
N CYS A 169 12.88 4.22 -0.48
CA CYS A 169 13.32 3.59 -1.71
C CYS A 169 12.42 4.06 -2.86
N VAL A 170 13.03 4.66 -3.89
CA VAL A 170 12.35 5.15 -5.08
C VAL A 170 12.80 4.34 -6.28
N ASP A 171 11.93 3.46 -6.79
CA ASP A 171 12.21 2.68 -8.01
C ASP A 171 11.54 3.36 -9.21
N SER A 172 12.29 3.65 -10.28
CA SER A 172 11.72 4.11 -11.55
C SER A 172 10.82 3.05 -12.18
N ARG A 173 9.69 3.49 -12.76
CA ARG A 173 8.69 2.63 -13.40
C ARG A 173 8.24 3.27 -14.70
N SER A 174 7.74 2.43 -15.60
CA SER A 174 7.07 2.88 -16.83
C SER A 174 5.87 2.00 -17.11
N CYS A 175 4.79 2.59 -17.62
CA CYS A 175 3.68 1.83 -18.19
C CYS A 175 3.34 2.34 -19.58
N PHE A 176 2.76 1.47 -20.40
CA PHE A 176 2.34 1.78 -21.76
C PHE A 176 0.83 1.74 -21.83
N ILE A 177 0.22 2.81 -22.33
CA ILE A 177 -1.23 2.95 -22.46
C ILE A 177 -1.56 3.23 -23.92
N GLU A 178 -2.50 2.49 -24.48
CA GLU A 178 -3.05 2.79 -25.79
C GLU A 178 -3.87 4.09 -25.71
N ARG A 179 -3.53 5.08 -26.55
CA ARG A 179 -4.20 6.39 -26.60
C ARG A 179 -5.58 6.31 -27.25
N ARG A 180 -5.87 5.22 -27.96
CA ARG A 180 -7.14 5.04 -28.64
C ARG A 180 -8.24 4.77 -27.62
N PRO A 181 -9.28 5.63 -27.52
CA PRO A 181 -10.38 5.38 -26.61
C PRO A 181 -11.13 4.11 -27.04
N LEU A 182 -11.66 3.39 -26.05
CA LEU A 182 -12.60 2.31 -26.30
C LEU A 182 -13.87 2.92 -26.92
N ARG A 183 -14.06 2.72 -28.22
CA ARG A 183 -15.26 3.15 -28.95
C ARG A 183 -16.39 2.13 -28.79
N HIS A 184 -17.60 2.46 -29.28
CA HIS A 184 -18.68 1.49 -29.45
C HIS A 184 -18.14 0.23 -30.13
N MET A 185 -18.09 -0.85 -29.35
CA MET A 185 -17.45 -2.09 -29.73
C MET A 185 -18.52 -3.15 -29.95
N THR A 186 -18.34 -3.98 -30.97
CA THR A 186 -19.27 -5.07 -31.21
C THR A 186 -19.17 -6.09 -30.07
N ARG A 187 -20.17 -6.95 -29.92
CA ARG A 187 -20.13 -8.05 -28.95
C ARG A 187 -18.90 -8.95 -29.13
N ASN A 188 -18.44 -9.13 -30.37
CA ASN A 188 -17.25 -9.92 -30.68
C ASN A 188 -15.95 -9.19 -30.28
N ASP A 189 -15.86 -7.89 -30.51
CA ASP A 189 -14.72 -7.07 -30.08
C ASP A 189 -14.63 -7.03 -28.55
N PHE A 190 -15.77 -6.88 -27.86
CA PHE A 190 -15.83 -6.96 -26.41
C PHE A 190 -15.32 -8.30 -25.88
N ARG A 191 -15.70 -9.43 -26.51
CA ARG A 191 -15.20 -10.76 -26.12
C ARG A 191 -13.68 -10.86 -26.22
N ARG A 192 -13.06 -10.21 -27.21
CA ARG A 192 -11.59 -10.22 -27.41
C ARG A 192 -10.83 -9.45 -26.32
N ILE A 193 -11.45 -8.43 -25.73
CA ILE A 193 -10.82 -7.60 -24.69
C ILE A 193 -11.34 -7.89 -23.28
N ARG A 194 -12.32 -8.78 -23.14
CA ARG A 194 -12.89 -9.18 -21.85
C ARG A 194 -11.78 -9.65 -20.91
N GLY A 195 -11.77 -9.12 -19.68
CA GLY A 195 -10.78 -9.46 -18.66
C GLY A 195 -9.49 -8.65 -18.73
N ARG A 196 -9.27 -7.84 -19.79
CA ARG A 196 -8.18 -6.86 -19.86
C ARG A 196 -8.49 -5.64 -18.97
N HIS A 197 -7.47 -4.80 -18.76
CA HIS A 197 -7.61 -3.54 -18.04
C HIS A 197 -7.75 -2.38 -19.02
N ALA A 198 -8.58 -1.41 -18.66
CA ALA A 198 -8.72 -0.13 -19.35
C ALA A 198 -8.49 1.00 -18.35
N ASP A 199 -7.68 1.97 -18.73
CA ASP A 199 -7.46 3.19 -17.95
C ASP A 199 -8.40 4.26 -18.50
N LEU A 200 -9.34 4.72 -17.66
CA LEU A 200 -10.38 5.68 -18.04
C LEU A 200 -10.05 7.07 -17.48
N SER A 201 -9.99 8.06 -18.36
CA SER A 201 -9.86 9.47 -18.00
C SER A 201 -11.24 10.10 -17.77
N HIS A 202 -11.52 10.53 -16.55
CA HIS A 202 -12.69 11.35 -16.18
C HIS A 202 -12.19 12.74 -15.76
N GLY A 203 -12.02 13.63 -16.74
CA GLY A 203 -11.41 14.94 -16.54
C GLY A 203 -10.01 14.81 -15.90
N PRO A 204 -9.78 15.40 -14.72
CA PRO A 204 -8.55 15.23 -13.95
C PRO A 204 -8.11 13.82 -13.64
N ARG A 205 -9.03 12.87 -13.54
CA ARG A 205 -8.78 11.59 -12.86
C ARG A 205 -8.54 10.51 -13.90
N MET A 206 -7.49 9.72 -13.72
CA MET A 206 -7.35 8.44 -14.40
C MET A 206 -7.64 7.32 -13.42
N VAL A 207 -8.51 6.39 -13.83
CA VAL A 207 -8.90 5.23 -13.01
C VAL A 207 -8.74 3.97 -13.85
N ARG A 208 -8.04 2.97 -13.30
CA ARG A 208 -7.93 1.65 -13.93
C ARG A 208 -9.14 0.80 -13.61
N HIS A 209 -9.85 0.36 -14.63
CA HIS A 209 -10.94 -0.60 -14.53
C HIS A 209 -10.56 -1.92 -15.19
N ARG A 210 -11.10 -3.02 -14.68
CA ARG A 210 -11.10 -4.29 -15.40
C ARG A 210 -12.33 -4.35 -16.29
N ILE A 211 -12.15 -4.68 -17.56
CA ILE A 211 -13.25 -4.81 -18.52
C ILE A 211 -14.06 -6.07 -18.15
N VAL A 212 -15.18 -5.86 -17.46
CA VAL A 212 -16.15 -6.87 -17.06
C VAL A 212 -17.49 -6.58 -17.71
N ARG A 213 -18.33 -7.60 -17.87
CA ARG A 213 -19.67 -7.44 -18.45
C ARG A 213 -20.51 -6.64 -17.45
N ALA A 214 -21.17 -5.56 -17.88
CA ALA A 214 -22.22 -4.94 -17.09
C ALA A 214 -23.33 -5.98 -16.88
N ALA A 215 -23.77 -6.13 -15.63
CA ALA A 215 -24.86 -7.04 -15.26
C ALA A 215 -26.17 -6.56 -15.88
#